data_AF-A0A8X7QZ06-F1
#
_entry.id   AF-A0A8X7QZ06-F1
#
_cell.length_a   1.000
_cell.length_b   1.000
_cell.length_c   1.000
_cell.angle_alpha   90.00
_cell.angle_beta   90.00
_cell.angle_gamma   90.00
#
_symmetry.space_group_name_H-M   'P 1'
#
loop_
_entity.id
_entity.type
_entity.pdbx_description
1 polymer ?
#
loop_
_entity_poly.entity_id
_entity_poly.type
_entity_poly.pdbx_seq_one_letter_code
_entity_poly.pdbx_strand_id
1 'polypeptide(L)' 'MLLLFETPAGFAVFKVLDEGKLSNVEDLGNVFSSAESARKMVKLKAFDKFDNTSEALEAVAKLLEGAQARVSEVSES' A
#
# COMPACT_ATOMS: atom_id res chain seq x y z
N MET A 1 -0.03 8.85 -8.67
CA MET A 1 -0.11 7.37 -8.56
C MET A 1 -0.42 6.94 -7.11
N LEU A 2 -1.15 5.84 -6.91
CA LEU A 2 -1.39 5.20 -5.60
C LEU A 2 -0.70 3.83 -5.57
N LEU A 3 -0.23 3.43 -4.39
CA LEU A 3 0.52 2.20 -4.15
C LEU A 3 -0.18 1.42 -3.03
N LEU A 4 -0.69 0.23 -3.36
CA LEU A 4 -1.30 -0.68 -2.40
C LEU A 4 -0.20 -1.55 -1.76
N PHE A 5 -0.17 -1.60 -0.44
CA PHE A 5 0.76 -2.41 0.33
C PHE A 5 -0.02 -3.33 1.25
N GLU A 6 0.19 -4.63 1.07
CA GLU A 6 -0.51 -5.66 1.81
C GLU A 6 0.31 -6.07 3.03
N THR A 7 -0.32 -6.05 4.19
CA THR A 7 0.27 -6.52 5.44
C THR A 7 -0.65 -7.55 6.09
N PRO A 8 -0.13 -8.46 6.93
CA PRO A 8 -0.97 -9.37 7.70
C PRO A 8 -1.98 -8.66 8.60
N ALA A 9 -1.72 -7.39 8.93
CA ALA A 9 -2.59 -6.55 9.76
C ALA A 9 -3.66 -5.79 8.94
N GLY A 10 -3.56 -5.77 7.61
CA GLY A 10 -4.46 -4.97 6.77
C GLY A 10 -3.82 -4.44 5.49
N PHE A 11 -4.59 -3.64 4.76
CA PHE A 11 -4.18 -2.97 3.53
C PHE A 11 -3.80 -1.51 3.78
N ALA A 12 -2.62 -1.11 3.33
CA ALA A 12 -2.18 0.27 3.36
C ALA A 12 -2.18 0.84 1.94
N VAL A 13 -2.84 1.97 1.74
CA VAL A 13 -2.78 2.73 0.48
C VAL A 13 -1.87 3.92 0.68
N PHE A 14 -0.80 4.00 -0.10
CA PHE A 14 0.12 5.11 -0.11
C PHE A 14 -0.07 5.96 -1.36
N LYS A 15 -0.04 7.28 -1.19
CA LYS A 15 0.09 8.23 -2.28
C LYS A 15 1.57 8.46 -2.56
N VAL A 16 1.97 8.28 -3.80
CA VAL A 16 3.31 8.59 -4.27
C VAL A 16 3.44 10.11 -4.41
N LEU A 17 4.48 10.69 -3.82
CA LEU A 17 4.76 12.13 -3.86
C LEU A 17 5.72 12.51 -4.99
N ASP A 18 6.68 11.64 -5.33
CA ASP A 18 7.74 11.93 -6.31
C ASP A 18 7.84 10.83 -7.38
N GLU A 19 6.89 10.84 -8.31
CA GLU A 19 6.76 9.83 -9.39
C GLU A 19 8.00 9.74 -10.29
N GLY A 20 8.77 10.83 -10.41
CA GLY A 20 10.01 10.86 -11.22
C GLY A 20 11.09 9.93 -10.68
N LYS A 21 11.19 9.78 -9.35
CA LYS A 21 12.15 8.85 -8.72
C LYS A 21 11.76 7.40 -8.83
N LEU A 22 10.47 7.09 -8.96
CA LEU A 22 9.98 5.72 -9.19
C LEU A 22 10.37 5.18 -10.57
N SER A 23 10.70 6.06 -11.51
CA SER A 23 11.13 5.67 -12.86
C SER A 23 12.59 5.17 -12.91
N ASN A 24 13.39 5.48 -11.87
CA ASN A 24 14.79 5.08 -11.77
C ASN A 24 14.92 3.88 -10.81
N VAL A 25 15.00 2.68 -11.38
CA VAL A 25 15.02 1.41 -10.63
C VAL A 25 16.24 1.30 -9.70
N GLU A 26 17.38 1.88 -10.08
CA GLU A 26 18.63 1.83 -9.31
C GLU A 26 18.55 2.61 -7.97
N ASP A 27 17.84 3.73 -7.95
CA ASP A 27 17.69 4.55 -6.74
C ASP A 27 16.57 4.05 -5.82
N LEU A 28 15.63 3.27 -6.34
CA LEU A 28 14.43 2.87 -5.60
C LEU A 28 14.78 2.09 -4.32
N GLY A 29 15.75 1.16 -4.41
CA GLY A 29 16.24 0.42 -3.26
C GLY A 29 16.82 1.32 -2.17
N ASN A 30 17.55 2.37 -2.56
CA ASN A 30 18.12 3.34 -1.63
C ASN A 30 17.04 4.24 -1.00
N VAL A 31 16.03 4.62 -1.79
CA VAL A 31 14.92 5.47 -1.32
C VAL A 31 14.06 4.76 -0.27
N PHE A 32 13.89 3.45 -0.38
CA PHE A 32 13.14 2.63 0.59
C PHE A 32 14.03 1.94 1.65
N SER A 33 15.34 2.22 1.67
CA SER A 33 16.28 1.63 2.64
C SER A 33 16.04 2.07 4.09
N SER A 34 15.45 3.25 4.28
CA SER A 34 15.11 3.78 5.61
C SER A 34 13.70 4.34 5.64
N ALA A 35 13.06 4.28 6.81
CA ALA A 35 11.73 4.83 7.00
C ALA A 35 11.66 6.34 6.73
N GLU A 36 12.75 7.07 7.01
CA GLU A 36 12.79 8.53 6.82
C GLU A 36 12.88 8.90 5.34
N SER A 37 13.67 8.17 4.55
CA SER A 37 13.74 8.32 3.09
C SER A 37 12.42 7.92 2.43
N ALA A 38 11.82 6.80 2.86
CA ALA A 38 10.56 6.31 2.31
C ALA A 38 9.41 7.32 2.51
N ARG A 39 9.32 7.97 3.67
CA ARG A 39 8.29 8.99 3.98
C ARG A 39 8.35 10.22 3.09
N LYS A 40 9.53 10.53 2.53
CA LYS A 40 9.68 11.63 1.55
C LYS A 40 9.15 11.25 0.17
N MET A 41 9.04 9.95 -0.09
CA MET A 41 8.62 9.42 -1.39
C MET A 41 7.15 8.99 -1.39
N VAL A 42 6.67 8.40 -0.30
CA VAL A 42 5.29 7.92 -0.17
C VAL A 42 4.64 8.46 1.09
N LYS A 43 3.35 8.80 0.99
CA LYS A 43 2.53 9.25 2.11
C LYS A 43 1.34 8.32 2.29
N LEU A 44 1.13 7.80 3.49
CA LEU A 44 -0.03 6.97 3.79
C LEU A 44 -1.31 7.77 3.57
N LYS A 45 -2.19 7.28 2.69
CA LYS A 45 -3.51 7.87 2.39
C LYS A 45 -4.58 7.18 3.23
N ALA A 46 -4.56 5.85 3.31
CA ALA A 46 -5.51 5.06 4.10
C ALA A 46 -4.83 3.80 4.63
N PHE A 47 -5.28 3.35 5.80
CA PHE A 47 -4.92 2.05 6.36
C PHE A 47 -6.20 1.35 6.79
N ASP A 48 -6.53 0.27 6.09
CA ASP A 48 -7.68 -0.57 6.36
C ASP A 48 -7.19 -1.81 7.10
N LYS A 49 -7.34 -1.78 8.43
CA LYS A 49 -6.88 -2.86 9.31
C LYS A 49 -7.89 -4.01 9.31
N PHE A 50 -7.42 -5.24 9.42
CA PHE A 50 -8.32 -6.36 9.66
C PHE A 50 -8.73 -6.39 11.14
N ASP A 51 -10.02 -6.50 11.42
CA ASP A 51 -10.50 -6.57 12.80
C ASP A 51 -10.26 -7.96 13.42
N ASN A 52 -10.14 -9.00 12.59
CA ASN A 52 -9.87 -10.35 13.04
C ASN A 52 -9.19 -11.21 11.95
N THR A 53 -8.72 -12.39 12.36
CA THR A 53 -8.02 -13.34 11.48
C THR A 53 -8.90 -13.95 10.39
N SER A 54 -10.22 -13.96 10.56
CA SER A 54 -11.15 -14.48 9.54
C SER A 54 -11.26 -13.51 8.38
N GLU A 55 -11.39 -12.20 8.67
CA GLU A 55 -11.38 -11.17 7.62
C GLU A 55 -10.04 -11.12 6.87
N ALA A 56 -8.93 -11.26 7.59
CA ALA A 56 -7.60 -11.33 6.98
C ALA A 56 -7.49 -12.51 6.01
N LEU A 57 -7.97 -13.70 6.41
CA LEU A 57 -7.95 -14.90 5.59
C LEU A 57 -8.85 -14.75 4.36
N GLU A 58 -10.07 -14.22 4.52
CA GLU A 58 -10.98 -13.96 3.41
C GLU A 58 -10.41 -12.96 2.41
N ALA A 59 -9.77 -11.89 2.89
CA ALA A 59 -9.17 -10.88 2.04
C ALA A 59 -8.02 -11.48 1.19
N VAL A 60 -7.14 -12.26 1.81
CA VAL A 60 -6.05 -12.96 1.11
C VAL A 60 -6.58 -14.01 0.13
N ALA A 61 -7.62 -14.76 0.50
CA ALA A 61 -8.26 -15.71 -0.41
C ALA A 61 -8.84 -15.01 -1.64
N LYS A 62 -9.56 -13.89 -1.46
CA LYS A 62 -10.11 -13.08 -2.56
C LYS A 62 -9.01 -12.53 -3.47
N LEU A 63 -7.87 -12.10 -2.90
CA LEU A 63 -6.71 -11.65 -3.68
C LEU A 63 -6.11 -12.78 -4.53
N LEU A 64 -5.99 -13.99 -3.98
CA LEU A 64 -5.50 -15.17 -4.72
C LEU A 64 -6.41 -15.54 -5.89
N GLU A 65 -7.72 -15.34 -5.73
CA GLU A 65 -8.70 -15.55 -6.79
C GLU A 65 -8.77 -14.39 -7.80
N GLY A 66 -7.98 -13.34 -7.61
CA GLY A 66 -8.01 -12.13 -8.44
C GLY A 66 -9.28 -11.28 -8.24
N ALA A 67 -10.08 -11.59 -7.22
CA ALA A 67 -11.23 -10.81 -6.84
C ALA A 67 -10.82 -9.58 -6.03
N GLN A 68 -11.60 -8.51 -6.12
CA GLN A 68 -11.29 -7.24 -5.49
C GLN A 68 -11.39 -7.38 -3.97
N ALA A 69 -10.25 -7.43 -3.27
CA ALA A 69 -10.23 -7.30 -1.82
C ALA A 69 -10.72 -5.90 -1.44
N ARG A 70 -11.49 -5.82 -0.35
CA ARG A 70 -12.16 -4.60 0.10
C ARG A 70 -11.10 -3.55 0.48
N VAL A 71 -10.72 -2.71 -0.48
CA VAL A 71 -10.02 -1.47 -0.22
C VAL A 71 -11.10 -0.40 -0.33
N SER A 72 -11.56 0.09 0.81
CA SER A 72 -12.55 1.16 0.87
C SER A 72 -12.14 2.31 -0.07
N GLU A 73 -13.02 2.67 -1.02
CA GLU A 73 -12.80 3.77 -1.96
C GLU A 73 -12.39 5.02 -1.18
N VAL A 74 -11.14 5.45 -1.37
CA VAL A 74 -10.71 6.73 -0.83
C VAL A 74 -11.31 7.81 -1.71
N SER A 75 -12.55 8.22 -1.39
CA SER A 75 -13.18 9.41 -1.95
C SER A 75 -12.21 10.58 -1.85
N GLU A 76 -11.70 10.99 -3.00
CA GLU A 76 -11.02 12.27 -3.14
C GLU A 76 -12.08 13.36 -3.10
N SER A 77 -12.13 14.06 -1.97
CA SER A 77 -12.75 15.39 -1.84
C SER A 77 -11.70 16.48 -2.04
#